data_AF-W1YLE5-F1
#
_entry.id   AF-W1YLE5-F1
#
_cell.length_a   1.000
_cell.length_b   1.000
_cell.length_c   1.000
_cell.angle_alpha   90.00
_cell.angle_beta   90.00
_cell.angle_gamma   90.00
#
_symmetry.space_group_name_H-M   'P 1'
#
loop_
_entity.id
_entity.type
_entity.pdbx_description
1 polymer ?
#
loop_
_entity_poly.entity_id
_entity_poly.type
_entity_poly.pdbx_seq_one_letter_code
_entity_poly.pdbx_strand_id
1 'polypeptide(L)'
;EFVDHFIMKLRMVRFARIHEYNNLFTGDPVWTTESIGGMGTDGRTLVSKMSFRYLHTLTNLGPAPEPNLTVLWSPRMPIGFRR
;
A
#
# COMPACT_ATOMS: atom_id res chain seq x y z
N GLU A 1 -6.70 -14.12 3.04
CA GLU A 1 -5.70 -14.89 3.80
C GLU A 1 -4.26 -14.65 3.34
N PHE A 2 -3.76 -15.20 2.21
CA PHE A 2 -2.34 -15.02 1.83
C PHE A 2 -1.89 -13.55 1.71
N VAL A 3 -2.73 -12.69 1.10
CA VAL A 3 -2.46 -11.25 1.02
C VAL A 3 -2.42 -10.62 2.40
N ASP A 4 -3.37 -10.99 3.28
CA ASP A 4 -3.42 -10.47 4.64
C ASP A 4 -2.15 -10.87 5.41
N HIS A 5 -1.73 -12.14 5.34
CA HIS A 5 -0.49 -12.61 5.95
C HIS A 5 0.76 -11.92 5.38
N PHE A 6 0.81 -11.67 4.08
CA PHE A 6 1.90 -10.92 3.46
C PHE A 6 1.94 -9.47 3.99
N ILE A 7 0.80 -8.78 4.00
CA ILE A 7 0.66 -7.42 4.54
C ILE A 7 1.01 -7.37 6.04
N MET A 8 0.65 -8.38 6.82
CA MET A 8 1.06 -8.51 8.23
C MET A 8 2.58 -8.53 8.37
N LYS A 9 3.31 -9.20 7.47
CA LYS A 9 4.78 -9.19 7.51
C LYS A 9 5.36 -7.84 7.14
N LEU A 10 4.80 -7.14 6.15
CA LEU A 10 5.24 -5.78 5.82
C LEU A 10 5.04 -4.81 7.00
N ARG A 11 3.95 -4.96 7.75
CA ARG A 11 3.67 -4.17 8.98
C ARG A 11 4.69 -4.38 10.10
N MET A 12 5.37 -5.53 10.11
CA MET A 12 6.32 -5.92 11.16
C MET A 12 7.76 -5.45 10.90
N VAL A 13 8.08 -4.93 9.71
CA VAL A 13 9.43 -4.45 9.39
C VAL A 13 9.81 -3.31 10.34
N ARG A 14 10.99 -3.41 10.96
CA ARG A 14 11.54 -2.40 11.86
C ARG A 14 13.05 -2.33 11.70
N PHE A 15 13.61 -1.15 11.96
CA PHE A 15 15.05 -0.90 11.93
C PHE A 15 15.48 -0.27 13.24
N ALA A 16 16.67 -0.64 13.74
CA ALA A 16 17.29 0.12 14.83
C ALA A 16 17.67 1.51 14.31
N ARG A 17 17.31 2.56 15.05
CA ARG A 17 17.56 3.96 14.69
C ARG A 17 18.21 4.70 15.86
N ILE A 18 19.06 5.67 15.53
CA ILE A 18 19.61 6.63 16.49
C ILE A 18 18.59 7.72 16.79
N HIS A 19 18.73 8.39 17.94
CA HIS A 19 17.76 9.38 18.41
C HIS A 19 17.60 10.55 17.41
N GLU A 20 18.71 10.99 16.82
CA GLU A 20 18.75 12.06 15.82
C GLU A 20 17.91 11.72 14.58
N TYR A 21 17.92 10.45 14.16
CA TYR A 21 17.10 9.99 13.04
C TYR A 21 15.61 10.05 13.39
N ASN A 22 15.23 9.60 14.59
CA ASN A 22 13.83 9.59 15.03
C ASN A 22 13.26 11.00 15.24
N ASN A 23 14.11 11.97 15.59
CA ASN A 23 13.70 13.38 15.69
C ASN A 23 13.42 14.00 14.32
N LEU A 24 14.08 13.53 13.25
CA LEU A 24 13.82 13.96 11.87
C LEU A 24 12.66 13.19 11.22
N PHE A 25 12.52 11.90 11.52
CA PHE A 25 11.55 10.99 10.93
C PHE A 25 10.70 10.34 12.03
N THR A 26 9.66 11.06 12.46
CA THR A 26 8.78 10.63 13.55
C THR A 26 7.85 9.48 13.12
N GLY A 27 7.48 8.61 14.06
CA GLY A 27 6.53 7.52 13.82
C GLY A 27 7.12 6.22 13.27
N ASP A 28 8.44 6.03 13.39
CA ASP A 28 9.18 4.85 12.93
C ASP A 28 8.85 4.43 11.47
N PRO A 29 8.91 5.35 10.48
CA PRO A 29 8.53 5.04 9.12
C PRO A 29 9.49 4.05 8.47
N VAL A 30 8.93 3.15 7.68
CA VAL A 30 9.68 2.19 6.85
C VAL A 30 9.53 2.54 5.37
N TRP A 31 8.41 3.15 4.99
CA TRP A 31 8.02 3.44 3.61
C TRP A 31 8.01 2.19 2.74
N THR A 32 7.45 1.10 3.26
CA THR A 32 7.24 -0.11 2.45
C THR A 32 6.11 0.18 1.47
N THR A 33 6.46 0.75 0.33
CA THR A 33 5.49 1.37 -0.59
C THR A 33 5.05 0.38 -1.65
N GLU A 34 3.74 0.15 -1.73
CA GLU A 34 3.13 -0.65 -2.78
C GLU A 34 2.41 0.27 -3.78
N SER A 35 2.75 0.13 -5.07
CA SER A 35 2.10 0.87 -6.14
C SER A 35 0.94 0.08 -6.73
N ILE A 36 -0.28 0.58 -6.58
CA ILE A 36 -1.50 -0.16 -6.91
C ILE A 36 -2.21 0.46 -8.12
N GLY A 37 -2.56 -0.37 -9.10
CA GLY A 37 -3.41 0.01 -10.22
C GLY A 37 -2.63 0.74 -11.31
N GLY A 38 -3.14 1.88 -11.78
CA GLY A 38 -2.63 2.58 -12.95
C GLY A 38 -3.22 2.09 -14.28
N MET A 39 -2.62 2.58 -15.36
CA MET A 39 -2.96 2.25 -16.75
C MET A 39 -1.69 1.84 -17.49
N GLY A 40 -1.81 0.85 -18.37
CA GLY A 40 -0.77 0.48 -19.31
C GLY A 40 -0.59 1.57 -20.38
N THR A 41 0.59 1.60 -20.99
CA THR A 41 0.87 2.46 -22.15
C THR A 41 0.00 2.10 -23.35
N ASP A 42 -0.49 0.86 -23.40
CA ASP A 42 -1.46 0.34 -24.36
C ASP A 42 -2.92 0.76 -24.09
N GLY A 43 -3.16 1.51 -23.00
CA GLY A 43 -4.48 2.03 -22.61
C GLY A 43 -5.34 1.07 -21.79
N ARG A 44 -4.91 -0.19 -21.57
CA ARG A 44 -5.63 -1.11 -20.66
C ARG A 44 -5.39 -0.73 -19.20
N THR A 45 -6.35 -1.04 -18.33
CA THR A 45 -6.16 -0.84 -16.88
C THR A 45 -5.18 -1.86 -16.32
N LEU A 46 -4.35 -1.43 -15.36
CA LEU A 46 -3.52 -2.33 -14.54
C LEU A 46 -4.19 -2.71 -13.22
N VAL A 47 -5.40 -2.19 -12.96
CA VAL A 47 -6.24 -2.64 -11.86
C VAL A 47 -6.58 -4.12 -12.05
N SER A 48 -6.31 -4.92 -11.02
CA SER A 48 -6.66 -6.33 -10.97
C SER A 48 -7.44 -6.66 -9.71
N LYS A 49 -7.92 -7.90 -9.59
CA LYS A 49 -8.53 -8.38 -8.32
C LYS A 49 -7.56 -8.23 -7.14
N MET A 50 -6.25 -8.25 -7.36
CA MET A 50 -5.26 -8.06 -6.30
C MET A 50 -5.26 -6.63 -5.78
N SER A 51 -5.48 -5.63 -6.64
CA SER A 51 -5.58 -4.23 -6.23
C SER A 51 -6.63 -4.02 -5.14
N PHE A 52 -7.81 -4.63 -5.30
CA PHE A 52 -8.87 -4.61 -4.28
C PHE A 52 -8.48 -5.40 -3.03
N ARG A 53 -7.86 -6.58 -3.17
CA ARG A 53 -7.44 -7.40 -2.01
C ARG A 53 -6.42 -6.68 -1.13
N TYR A 54 -5.47 -5.95 -1.73
CA TYR A 54 -4.51 -5.14 -1.00
C TYR A 54 -5.21 -4.02 -0.21
N LEU A 55 -6.07 -3.24 -0.85
CA LEU A 55 -6.80 -2.17 -0.17
C LEU A 55 -7.74 -2.72 0.92
N HIS A 56 -8.37 -3.86 0.67
CA HIS A 56 -9.27 -4.50 1.64
C HIS A 56 -8.57 -5.01 2.90
N THR A 57 -7.24 -5.09 2.92
CA THR A 57 -6.49 -5.38 4.16
C THR A 57 -6.65 -4.29 5.21
N LEU A 58 -6.97 -3.05 4.80
CA LEU A 58 -7.33 -1.97 5.73
C LEU A 58 -8.67 -2.25 6.43
N THR A 59 -9.54 -3.07 5.84
CA THR A 59 -10.79 -3.54 6.46
C THR A 59 -10.53 -4.79 7.29
N ASN A 60 -9.87 -5.81 6.72
CA ASN A 60 -9.66 -7.10 7.39
C ASN A 60 -8.75 -7.00 8.62
N LEU A 61 -7.66 -6.22 8.50
CA LEU A 61 -6.61 -6.11 9.53
C LEU A 61 -6.63 -4.76 10.25
N GLY A 62 -7.62 -3.92 9.94
CA GLY A 62 -7.70 -2.53 10.39
C GLY A 62 -6.70 -1.60 9.70
N PRO A 63 -6.88 -0.28 9.90
CA PRO A 63 -6.01 0.75 9.33
C PRO A 63 -4.61 0.66 9.92
N ALA A 64 -3.60 0.84 9.08
CA ALA A 64 -2.20 0.89 9.48
C ALA A 64 -1.42 1.84 8.57
N PRO A 65 -0.36 2.49 9.07
CA PRO A 65 0.50 3.34 8.25
C PRO A 65 1.37 2.56 7.26
N GLU A 66 1.61 1.27 7.53
CA GLU A 66 2.40 0.39 6.68
C GLU A 66 1.57 -0.85 6.26
N PRO A 67 1.84 -1.42 5.07
CA PRO A 67 2.61 -0.80 4.00
C PRO A 67 1.96 0.49 3.50
N ASN A 68 2.77 1.40 2.99
CA ASN A 68 2.32 2.64 2.37
C ASN A 68 1.64 2.34 1.02
N LEU A 69 0.32 2.14 1.03
CA LEU A 69 -0.46 1.80 -0.16
C LEU A 69 -0.71 3.04 -1.03
N THR A 70 -0.02 3.12 -2.17
CA THR A 70 -0.09 4.25 -3.09
C THR A 70 -0.88 3.88 -4.34
N VAL A 71 -2.00 4.56 -4.58
CA VAL A 71 -2.80 4.35 -5.80
C VAL A 71 -2.23 5.17 -6.95
N LEU A 72 -1.84 4.49 -8.02
CA LEU A 72 -1.47 5.13 -9.28
C LEU A 72 -2.74 5.58 -10.01
N TRP A 73 -3.19 6.79 -9.69
CA TRP A 73 -4.48 7.30 -10.13
C TRP A 73 -4.51 7.68 -11.62
N SER A 74 -5.62 7.42 -12.32
CA SER A 74 -5.89 7.94 -13.66
C SER A 74 -7.41 8.15 -13.93
N PRO A 75 -7.81 9.15 -14.75
CA PRO A 75 -9.21 9.39 -15.09
C PRO A 75 -9.79 8.30 -15.98
N ARG A 76 -8.95 7.41 -16.52
CA ARG A 76 -9.34 6.29 -17.38
C ARG A 76 -9.46 4.97 -16.63
N MET A 77 -9.19 4.95 -15.32
CA MET A 77 -9.32 3.74 -14.52
C MET A 77 -10.79 3.28 -14.39
N PRO A 78 -11.04 1.99 -14.14
CA PRO A 78 -12.38 1.47 -13.92
C PRO A 78 -13.09 2.20 -12.77
N ILE A 79 -14.35 2.61 -13.00
CA ILE A 79 -15.11 3.38 -12.01
C ILE A 79 -15.30 2.64 -10.69
N GLY A 80 -15.40 1.31 -10.73
CA GLY A 80 -15.53 0.48 -9.54
C GLY A 80 -14.28 0.44 -8.65
N PHE A 81 -13.11 0.83 -9.16
CA PHE A 81 -11.88 0.95 -8.36
C PHE A 81 -11.64 2.37 -7.84
N ARG A 82 -12.21 3.39 -8.48
CA ARG A 82 -12.08 4.79 -8.05
C ARG A 82 -13.03 5.19 -6.93
N ARG A 83 -14.10 4.42 -6.73
CA ARG A 83 -15.08 4.61 -5.66
C ARG A 83 -14.64 3.83 -4.43
#